data_AF-A0A958WP41-F1
#
_entry.id   AF-A0A958WP41-F1
#
_cell.length_a   1.000
_cell.length_b   1.000
_cell.length_c   1.000
_cell.angle_alpha   90.00
_cell.angle_beta   90.00
_cell.angle_gamma   90.00
#
_symmetry.space_group_name_H-M   'P 1'
#
loop_
_entity.id
_entity.type
_entity.pdbx_description
1 polymer ?
#
loop_
_entity_poly.entity_id
_entity_poly.type
_entity_poly.pdbx_seq_one_letter_code
_entity_poly.pdbx_strand_id
1 'polypeptide(L)'
;MMDKQSNLTPQQIVKELDKYIIGQKDAKKNVAIALRNRWRRMNVEGDLKTEIMPNNILMIGATGVGKTEIARRLANIAEAPFVKVEASKFTEVGYVGRDVEGMVRDLVSQSVAMVETKKKAEVKEKAEAIVEDIILNALIPPVRSNGTPNVSNTLEVSEKEPKTDAELNERTRERFREKIRNGELEDRKIEIDIHQASGGGIGMIGGGMMDEASMINLQEMLGNMMPKRSKKRKVTIAEARRLLMEEESAKLIDMDEVKEEALTKAANSGIIFIDEIDKIASGAAKKGGGADVSREG
;
A
#
# COMPACT_ATOMS: atom_id res chain seq x y z
N MET A 1 0.49 18.20 -9.29
CA MET A 1 -0.95 18.55 -9.40
C MET A 1 -1.52 18.47 -7.99
N MET A 2 -1.99 19.58 -7.42
CA MET A 2 -2.62 19.55 -6.09
C MET A 2 -3.88 18.68 -6.15
N ASP A 3 -3.97 17.67 -5.28
CA ASP A 3 -5.09 16.71 -5.23
C ASP A 3 -6.43 17.46 -5.16
N LYS A 4 -7.25 17.29 -6.20
CA LYS A 4 -8.55 17.95 -6.39
C LYS A 4 -9.51 17.67 -5.22
N GLN A 5 -9.29 16.59 -4.46
CA GLN A 5 -10.06 16.21 -3.26
C GLN A 5 -9.64 16.95 -1.99
N SER A 6 -8.45 17.55 -1.93
CA SER A 6 -7.96 18.20 -0.71
C SER A 6 -8.64 19.55 -0.40
N ASN A 7 -9.25 20.21 -1.39
CA ASN A 7 -9.82 21.56 -1.23
C ASN A 7 -11.36 21.59 -1.27
N LEU A 8 -12.03 20.54 -0.80
CA LEU A 8 -13.49 20.56 -0.71
C LEU A 8 -13.97 21.60 0.31
N THR A 9 -15.01 22.35 -0.04
CA THR A 9 -15.69 23.23 0.90
C THR A 9 -16.54 22.41 1.87
N PRO A 10 -16.89 22.94 3.06
CA PRO A 10 -17.76 22.23 3.98
C PRO A 10 -19.08 21.77 3.35
N GLN A 11 -19.67 22.58 2.46
CA GLN A 11 -20.89 22.23 1.73
C GLN A 11 -20.68 21.05 0.78
N GLN A 12 -19.53 21.00 0.07
CA GLN A 12 -19.19 19.88 -0.81
C GLN A 12 -18.96 18.59 -0.01
N ILE A 13 -18.28 18.68 1.15
CA ILE A 13 -18.08 17.53 2.03
C ILE A 13 -19.42 16.99 2.53
N VAL A 14 -20.33 17.86 2.98
CA VAL A 14 -21.68 17.45 3.40
C VAL A 14 -22.43 16.77 2.25
N LYS A 15 -22.39 17.35 1.04
CA LYS A 15 -23.02 16.76 -0.15
C LYS A 15 -22.44 15.38 -0.51
N GLU A 16 -21.14 15.18 -0.31
CA GLU A 16 -20.51 13.87 -0.51
C GLU A 16 -20.97 12.85 0.54
N LEU A 17 -21.06 13.27 1.81
CA LEU A 17 -21.58 12.44 2.91
C LEU A 17 -23.06 12.10 2.72
N ASP A 18 -23.86 13.00 2.13
CA ASP A 18 -25.29 12.79 1.84
C ASP A 18 -25.55 11.62 0.88
N LYS A 19 -24.57 11.20 0.07
CA LYS A 19 -24.70 10.03 -0.83
C LYS A 19 -24.77 8.70 -0.07
N TYR A 20 -24.22 8.65 1.15
CA TYR A 20 -24.03 7.42 1.91
C TYR A 20 -24.76 7.42 3.25
N ILE A 21 -24.92 8.58 3.88
CA ILE A 21 -25.53 8.72 5.20
C ILE A 21 -26.84 9.48 5.04
N ILE A 22 -27.93 8.93 5.55
CA ILE A 22 -29.25 9.61 5.52
C ILE A 22 -29.42 10.43 6.82
N GLY A 23 -29.86 11.68 6.72
CA GLY A 23 -30.06 12.55 7.88
C GLY A 23 -28.75 13.04 8.52
N GLN A 24 -28.70 13.13 9.86
CA GLN A 24 -27.51 13.51 10.66
C GLN A 24 -26.83 14.83 10.22
N LYS A 25 -27.64 15.85 9.90
CA LYS A 25 -27.16 17.12 9.32
C LYS A 25 -26.10 17.81 10.19
N ASP A 26 -26.32 17.86 11.50
CA ASP A 26 -25.39 18.53 12.41
C ASP A 26 -24.05 17.79 12.52
N ALA A 27 -24.09 16.46 12.62
CA ALA A 27 -22.88 15.64 12.64
C ALA A 27 -22.07 15.84 11.34
N LYS A 28 -22.71 15.78 10.17
CA LYS A 28 -22.09 16.03 8.87
C LYS A 28 -21.46 17.43 8.78
N LYS A 29 -22.17 18.46 9.23
CA LYS A 29 -21.68 19.84 9.24
C LYS A 29 -20.45 19.98 10.12
N ASN A 30 -20.46 19.42 11.33
CA ASN A 30 -19.35 19.49 12.27
C ASN A 30 -18.10 18.78 11.73
N VAL A 31 -18.24 17.57 11.18
CA VAL A 31 -17.10 16.85 10.60
C VAL A 31 -16.55 17.53 9.35
N ALA A 32 -17.42 18.14 8.54
CA ALA A 32 -17.00 18.91 7.38
C ALA A 32 -16.20 20.17 7.76
N ILE A 33 -16.60 20.86 8.83
CA ILE A 33 -15.86 22.00 9.37
C ILE A 33 -14.50 21.54 9.92
N ALA A 34 -14.47 20.43 10.69
CA ALA A 34 -13.23 19.90 11.24
C ALA A 34 -12.21 19.54 10.13
N LEU A 35 -12.68 18.84 9.08
CA LEU A 35 -11.83 18.49 7.93
C LEU A 35 -11.34 19.75 7.19
N ARG A 36 -12.22 20.75 6.99
CA ARG A 36 -11.84 22.02 6.37
C ARG A 36 -10.83 22.80 7.22
N ASN A 37 -10.98 22.82 8.53
CA ASN A 37 -10.05 23.49 9.45
C ASN A 37 -8.68 22.81 9.41
N ARG A 38 -8.63 21.49 9.25
CA ARG A 38 -7.38 20.76 9.05
C ARG A 38 -6.67 21.19 7.77
N TRP A 39 -7.40 21.28 6.66
CA TRP A 39 -6.85 21.81 5.41
C TRP A 39 -6.35 23.25 5.59
N ARG A 40 -7.14 24.12 6.24
CA ARG A 40 -6.72 25.50 6.53
C ARG A 40 -5.41 25.53 7.30
N ARG A 41 -5.28 24.75 8.37
CA ARG A 41 -4.05 24.65 9.17
C ARG A 41 -2.84 24.25 8.32
N MET A 42 -3.00 23.31 7.38
CA MET A 42 -1.89 22.89 6.51
C MET A 42 -1.37 24.01 5.60
N ASN A 43 -2.22 25.00 5.30
CA ASN A 43 -1.92 26.17 4.47
C ASN A 43 -1.58 27.43 5.29
N VAL A 44 -1.53 27.35 6.62
CA VAL A 44 -1.02 28.45 7.46
C VAL A 44 0.50 28.40 7.46
N GLU A 45 1.14 29.55 7.31
CA GLU A 45 2.59 29.71 7.34
C GLU A 45 3.08 30.16 8.73
N GLY A 46 4.36 29.87 9.02
CA GLY A 46 5.03 30.31 10.24
C GLY A 46 4.56 29.61 11.52
N ASP A 47 4.86 30.23 12.65
CA ASP A 47 4.65 29.67 14.00
C ASP A 47 3.16 29.47 14.33
N LEU A 48 2.26 30.22 13.68
CA LEU A 48 0.81 30.05 13.85
C LEU A 48 0.33 28.63 13.51
N LYS A 49 1.02 27.90 12.63
CA LYS A 49 0.64 26.55 12.25
C LYS A 49 0.74 25.56 13.42
N THR A 50 1.75 25.71 14.28
CA THR A 50 1.98 24.81 15.43
C THR A 50 1.04 25.13 16.59
N GLU A 51 0.58 26.38 16.70
CA GLU A 51 -0.39 26.80 17.71
C GLU A 51 -1.83 26.30 17.44
N ILE A 52 -2.17 26.03 16.17
CA ILE A 52 -3.51 25.57 15.80
C ILE A 52 -3.67 24.06 16.10
N MET A 53 -4.26 23.77 17.26
CA MET A 53 -4.60 22.40 17.66
C MET A 53 -5.75 21.82 16.81
N PRO A 54 -5.73 20.50 16.52
CA PRO A 54 -6.85 19.84 15.87
C PRO A 54 -8.14 19.91 16.71
N ASN A 55 -9.27 20.10 16.04
CA ASN A 55 -10.58 20.01 16.69
C ASN A 55 -11.04 18.55 16.74
N ASN A 56 -10.87 17.91 17.90
CA ASN A 56 -11.42 16.58 18.15
C ASN A 56 -12.96 16.65 18.20
N ILE A 57 -13.64 15.58 17.76
CA ILE A 57 -15.10 15.52 17.67
C ILE A 57 -15.62 14.43 18.60
N LEU A 58 -16.53 14.80 19.50
CA LEU A 58 -17.31 13.84 20.28
C LEU A 58 -18.69 13.66 19.64
N MET A 59 -19.00 12.44 19.19
CA MET A 59 -20.30 12.11 18.61
C MET A 59 -21.20 11.41 19.64
N ILE A 60 -22.30 12.06 20.02
CA ILE A 60 -23.28 11.52 20.97
C ILE A 60 -24.52 11.06 20.19
N GLY A 61 -24.96 9.84 20.45
CA GLY A 61 -26.15 9.26 19.82
C GLY A 61 -26.27 7.76 20.06
N ALA A 62 -27.45 7.20 19.81
CA ALA A 62 -27.70 5.77 19.92
C ALA A 62 -26.79 4.94 18.97
N THR A 63 -26.71 3.64 19.21
CA THR A 63 -26.05 2.72 18.27
C THR A 63 -26.82 2.67 16.94
N GLY A 64 -26.12 2.40 15.84
CA GLY A 64 -26.76 2.24 14.52
C GLY A 64 -27.16 3.53 13.80
N VAL A 65 -27.05 4.71 14.41
CA VAL A 65 -27.42 5.99 13.76
C VAL A 65 -26.43 6.51 12.70
N GLY A 66 -25.34 5.78 12.47
CA GLY A 66 -24.33 6.10 11.44
C GLY A 66 -23.07 6.82 11.93
N LYS A 67 -22.79 6.89 13.24
CA LYS A 67 -21.57 7.54 13.80
C LYS A 67 -20.28 7.03 13.15
N THR A 68 -20.08 5.71 13.14
CA THR A 68 -18.92 5.07 12.54
C THR A 68 -18.87 5.26 11.02
N GLU A 69 -20.02 5.26 10.34
CA GLU A 69 -20.09 5.43 8.89
C GLU A 69 -19.72 6.87 8.48
N ILE A 70 -20.14 7.88 9.25
CA ILE A 70 -19.70 9.27 9.05
C ILE A 70 -18.18 9.37 9.14
N ALA A 71 -17.56 8.78 10.17
CA ALA A 71 -16.11 8.83 10.35
C ALA A 71 -15.36 8.08 9.23
N ARG A 72 -15.82 6.89 8.85
CA ARG A 72 -15.25 6.09 7.76
C ARG A 72 -15.33 6.83 6.42
N ARG A 73 -16.50 7.41 6.09
CA ARG A 73 -16.69 8.16 4.84
C ARG A 73 -15.86 9.44 4.82
N LEU A 74 -15.76 10.13 5.96
CA LEU A 74 -14.90 11.30 6.09
C LEU A 74 -13.43 10.96 5.80
N ALA A 75 -12.94 9.84 6.32
CA ALA A 75 -11.57 9.39 6.04
C ALA A 75 -11.34 9.09 4.56
N ASN A 76 -12.30 8.44 3.89
CA ASN A 76 -12.23 8.19 2.45
C ASN A 76 -12.22 9.49 1.63
N ILE A 77 -13.06 10.47 2.00
CA ILE A 77 -13.09 11.79 1.33
C ILE A 77 -11.75 12.52 1.50
N ALA A 78 -11.14 12.41 2.68
CA ALA A 78 -9.87 13.02 3.01
C ALA A 78 -8.64 12.23 2.53
N GLU A 79 -8.85 11.04 1.93
CA GLU A 79 -7.80 10.06 1.63
C GLU A 79 -6.84 9.81 2.81
N ALA A 80 -7.43 9.78 4.01
CA ALA A 80 -6.73 9.71 5.28
C ALA A 80 -6.64 8.26 5.80
N PRO A 81 -5.52 7.87 6.44
CA PRO A 81 -5.46 6.61 7.16
C PRO A 81 -6.47 6.62 8.31
N PHE A 82 -7.17 5.50 8.48
CA PHE A 82 -8.30 5.37 9.40
C PHE A 82 -8.18 4.11 10.24
N VAL A 83 -8.35 4.25 11.56
CA VAL A 83 -8.43 3.12 12.49
C VAL A 83 -9.65 3.27 13.37
N LYS A 84 -10.40 2.17 13.53
CA LYS A 84 -11.45 2.04 14.54
C LYS A 84 -10.91 1.25 15.72
N VAL A 85 -11.01 1.81 16.91
CA VAL A 85 -10.74 1.12 18.19
C VAL A 85 -11.97 1.17 19.08
N GLU A 86 -12.12 0.18 19.95
CA GLU A 86 -13.16 0.16 20.98
C GLU A 86 -12.50 0.49 22.31
N ALA A 87 -13.04 1.47 23.05
CA ALA A 87 -12.42 1.97 24.28
C ALA A 87 -12.31 0.88 25.37
N SER A 88 -13.28 -0.03 25.44
CA SER A 88 -13.32 -1.12 26.41
C SER A 88 -12.13 -2.08 26.33
N LYS A 89 -11.48 -2.21 25.16
CA LYS A 89 -10.30 -3.08 24.93
C LYS A 89 -9.10 -2.69 25.77
N PHE A 90 -9.06 -1.46 26.29
CA PHE A 90 -7.95 -0.95 27.09
C PHE A 90 -8.21 -1.04 28.60
N THR A 91 -9.42 -1.49 29.01
CA THR A 91 -9.87 -1.49 30.43
C THR A 91 -10.17 -2.87 31.00
N GLU A 92 -10.09 -3.94 30.21
CA GLU A 92 -10.37 -5.30 30.71
C GLU A 92 -9.25 -5.81 31.61
N VAL A 93 -9.62 -6.03 32.88
CA VAL A 93 -8.78 -6.60 33.94
C VAL A 93 -8.46 -8.05 33.58
N GLY A 94 -7.26 -8.34 33.05
CA GLY A 94 -6.84 -9.75 32.95
C GLY A 94 -5.73 -10.13 31.98
N TYR A 95 -5.24 -9.24 31.12
CA TYR A 95 -4.04 -9.54 30.35
C TYR A 95 -3.25 -8.26 30.17
N VAL A 96 -1.92 -8.35 30.20
CA VAL A 96 -0.99 -7.28 29.84
C VAL A 96 -1.55 -6.59 28.58
N GLY A 97 -2.17 -5.43 28.76
CA GLY A 97 -3.17 -4.91 27.82
C GLY A 97 -2.57 -4.62 26.45
N ARG A 98 -3.41 -4.52 25.42
CA ARG A 98 -2.99 -3.82 24.20
C ARG A 98 -2.60 -2.41 24.61
N ASP A 99 -1.37 -2.05 24.32
CA ASP A 99 -0.83 -0.71 24.51
C ASP A 99 -1.72 0.32 23.79
N VAL A 100 -2.04 1.43 24.46
CA VAL A 100 -2.76 2.56 23.86
C VAL A 100 -2.00 3.07 22.64
N GLU A 101 -0.66 3.05 22.65
CA GLU A 101 0.15 3.38 21.47
C GLU A 101 -0.11 2.45 20.27
N GLY A 102 -0.65 1.26 20.52
CA GLY A 102 -1.08 0.32 19.49
C GLY A 102 -2.06 0.95 18.48
N MET A 103 -2.93 1.87 18.90
CA MET A 103 -3.83 2.56 17.97
C MET A 103 -3.08 3.46 16.97
N VAL A 104 -1.96 4.04 17.41
CA VAL A 104 -1.09 4.86 16.56
C VAL A 104 -0.26 3.96 15.64
N ARG A 105 0.25 2.82 16.16
CA ARG A 105 0.95 1.82 15.34
C ARG A 105 0.05 1.28 14.22
N ASP A 106 -1.19 0.91 14.55
CA ASP A 106 -2.19 0.47 13.57
C ASP A 106 -2.47 1.56 12.53
N LEU A 107 -2.54 2.83 12.93
CA LEU A 107 -2.77 3.97 12.04
C LEU A 107 -1.60 4.16 11.06
N VAL A 108 -0.37 4.04 11.54
CA VAL A 108 0.83 4.11 10.70
C VAL A 108 0.87 2.93 9.73
N SER A 109 0.55 1.71 10.17
CA SER A 109 0.46 0.54 9.28
C SER A 109 -0.57 0.74 8.17
N GLN A 110 -1.75 1.30 8.48
CA GLN A 110 -2.74 1.66 7.47
C GLN A 110 -2.21 2.73 6.49
N SER A 111 -1.48 3.71 7.00
CA SER A 111 -0.84 4.76 6.18
C SER A 111 0.18 4.17 5.20
N VAL A 112 1.04 3.25 5.67
CA VAL A 112 2.02 2.55 4.83
C VAL A 112 1.33 1.78 3.71
N ALA A 113 0.30 0.99 4.04
CA ALA A 113 -0.46 0.24 3.03
C ALA A 113 -1.11 1.14 1.98
N MET A 114 -1.63 2.30 2.39
CA MET A 114 -2.21 3.30 1.49
C MET A 114 -1.17 3.91 0.56
N VAL A 115 -0.01 4.32 1.08
CA VAL A 115 1.07 4.91 0.28
C VAL A 115 1.67 3.86 -0.67
N GLU A 116 1.91 2.65 -0.20
CA GLU A 116 2.40 1.55 -1.02
C GLU A 116 1.45 1.25 -2.19
N THR A 117 0.14 1.22 -1.94
CA THR A 117 -0.88 1.04 -3.00
C THR A 117 -0.83 2.17 -4.03
N LYS A 118 -0.65 3.41 -3.58
CA LYS A 118 -0.53 4.59 -4.46
C LYS A 118 0.75 4.50 -5.31
N LYS A 119 1.90 4.23 -4.69
CA LYS A 119 3.18 4.07 -5.38
C LYS A 119 3.17 2.90 -6.37
N LYS A 120 2.54 1.77 -6.01
CA LYS A 120 2.30 0.63 -6.93
C LYS A 120 1.53 1.06 -8.18
N ALA A 121 0.51 1.90 -8.03
CA ALA A 121 -0.25 2.42 -9.17
C ALA A 121 0.60 3.36 -10.04
N GLU A 122 1.47 4.18 -9.44
CA GLU A 122 2.37 5.10 -10.17
C GLU A 122 3.46 4.37 -10.96
N VAL A 123 4.00 3.27 -10.43
CA VAL A 123 5.03 2.47 -11.13
C VAL A 123 4.45 1.42 -12.09
N LYS A 124 3.13 1.25 -12.11
CA LYS A 124 2.44 0.17 -12.84
C LYS A 124 2.82 0.13 -14.32
N GLU A 125 2.80 1.26 -15.02
CA GLU A 125 3.11 1.32 -16.46
C GLU A 125 4.58 0.96 -16.74
N LYS A 126 5.50 1.40 -15.87
CA LYS A 126 6.92 1.05 -15.97
C LYS A 126 7.15 -0.44 -15.70
N ALA A 127 6.48 -0.98 -14.68
CA ALA A 127 6.52 -2.40 -14.36
C ALA A 127 5.98 -3.23 -15.54
N GLU A 128 4.84 -2.84 -16.13
CA GLU A 128 4.27 -3.52 -17.30
C GLU A 128 5.24 -3.56 -18.48
N ALA A 129 5.92 -2.46 -18.79
CA ALA A 129 6.92 -2.41 -19.86
C ALA A 129 8.11 -3.36 -19.60
N ILE A 130 8.61 -3.41 -18.36
CA ILE A 130 9.71 -4.31 -17.97
C ILE A 130 9.25 -5.77 -18.07
N VAL A 131 8.05 -6.08 -17.58
CA VAL A 131 7.46 -7.43 -17.63
C VAL A 131 7.24 -7.87 -19.08
N GLU A 132 6.75 -6.98 -19.95
CA GLU A 132 6.64 -7.23 -21.39
C GLU A 132 7.99 -7.62 -21.99
N ASP A 133 9.06 -6.88 -21.68
CA ASP A 133 10.39 -7.16 -22.20
C ASP A 133 10.98 -8.48 -21.65
N ILE A 134 10.71 -8.83 -20.39
CA ILE A 134 11.10 -10.13 -19.81
C ILE A 134 10.41 -11.29 -20.55
N ILE A 135 9.09 -11.19 -20.74
CA ILE A 135 8.30 -12.19 -21.47
C ILE A 135 8.79 -12.30 -22.93
N LEU A 136 9.04 -11.16 -23.57
CA LEU A 136 9.54 -11.11 -24.94
C LEU A 136 10.92 -11.76 -25.06
N ASN A 137 11.83 -11.52 -24.11
CA ASN A 137 13.15 -12.14 -24.06
C ASN A 137 13.08 -13.67 -23.86
N ALA A 138 12.11 -14.14 -23.08
CA ALA A 138 11.87 -15.58 -22.89
C ALA A 138 11.32 -16.25 -24.17
N LEU A 139 10.52 -15.52 -24.95
CA LEU A 139 9.94 -16.02 -26.21
C LEU A 139 10.92 -15.95 -27.39
N ILE A 140 11.63 -14.83 -27.52
CA ILE A 140 12.53 -14.52 -28.63
C ILE A 140 13.80 -13.90 -28.03
N PRO A 141 14.80 -14.72 -27.69
CA PRO A 141 16.07 -14.22 -27.19
C PRO A 141 16.71 -13.22 -28.18
N PRO A 142 17.28 -12.11 -27.70
CA PRO A 142 17.97 -11.18 -28.57
C PRO A 142 19.22 -11.84 -29.17
N VAL A 143 19.37 -11.75 -30.49
CA VAL A 143 20.59 -12.20 -31.18
C VAL A 143 21.67 -11.16 -30.90
N ARG A 144 22.70 -11.55 -30.15
CA ARG A 144 23.88 -10.70 -29.96
C ARG A 144 24.64 -10.63 -31.28
N SER A 145 24.84 -9.42 -31.81
CA SER A 145 25.78 -9.20 -32.90
C SER A 145 27.19 -9.48 -32.37
N ASN A 146 27.68 -10.71 -32.54
CA ASN A 146 29.12 -10.96 -32.45
C ASN A 146 29.73 -10.41 -33.74
N GLY A 147 30.30 -9.21 -33.63
CA GLY A 147 30.91 -8.52 -34.76
C GLY A 147 32.11 -9.27 -35.34
N THR A 148 32.00 -9.71 -36.58
CA THR A 148 33.11 -9.72 -37.54
C THR A 148 32.67 -8.85 -38.72
N PRO A 149 33.28 -7.68 -38.95
CA PRO A 149 32.93 -6.83 -40.08
C PRO A 149 33.57 -7.41 -41.33
N ASN A 150 32.81 -8.15 -42.13
CA ASN A 150 33.25 -8.51 -43.47
C ASN A 150 32.78 -7.43 -44.43
N VAL A 151 33.70 -6.56 -44.82
CA VAL A 151 33.49 -5.54 -45.84
C VAL A 151 33.40 -6.26 -47.19
N SER A 152 32.26 -6.17 -47.85
CA SER A 152 32.21 -6.30 -49.31
C SER A 152 31.15 -5.37 -49.87
N ASN A 153 31.65 -4.42 -50.66
CA ASN A 153 30.91 -3.47 -51.46
C ASN A 153 29.90 -4.19 -52.35
N THR A 154 28.66 -3.70 -52.38
CA THR A 154 27.90 -3.51 -53.63
C THR A 154 26.72 -2.59 -53.33
N LEU A 155 26.68 -1.48 -54.07
CA LEU A 155 25.60 -0.51 -54.11
C LEU A 155 24.50 -1.08 -55.00
N GLU A 156 23.33 -1.41 -54.43
CA GLU A 156 22.08 -1.45 -55.16
C GLU A 156 20.92 -1.17 -54.19
N VAL A 157 20.07 -0.23 -54.59
CA VAL A 157 18.90 0.27 -53.85
C VAL A 157 17.68 -0.34 -54.50
N SER A 158 17.07 -1.33 -53.85
CA SER A 158 15.66 -1.70 -54.03
C SER A 158 15.19 -2.46 -52.80
N GLU A 159 13.96 -2.11 -52.36
CA GLU A 159 13.12 -2.70 -51.31
C GLU A 159 13.86 -3.30 -50.11
N LYS A 160 13.80 -2.63 -48.94
CA LYS A 160 14.50 -3.01 -47.70
C LYS A 160 14.08 -4.41 -47.17
N GLU A 161 14.60 -5.45 -47.80
CA GLU A 161 14.87 -6.73 -47.18
C GLU A 161 15.84 -6.50 -46.01
N PRO A 162 15.59 -7.11 -44.84
CA PRO A 162 16.45 -6.94 -43.69
C PRO A 162 17.83 -7.53 -44.01
N LYS A 163 18.87 -6.69 -43.96
CA LYS A 163 20.23 -7.02 -44.41
C LYS A 163 21.04 -7.79 -43.35
N THR A 164 20.48 -7.97 -42.16
CA THR A 164 21.16 -8.61 -41.03
C THR A 164 20.18 -9.44 -40.20
N ASP A 165 20.62 -10.60 -39.68
CA ASP A 165 19.84 -11.45 -38.76
C ASP A 165 19.33 -10.68 -37.53
N ALA A 166 20.04 -9.63 -37.13
CA ALA A 166 19.64 -8.71 -36.07
C ALA A 166 18.37 -7.89 -36.43
N GLU A 167 18.26 -7.41 -37.67
CA GLU A 167 17.09 -6.63 -38.14
C GLU A 167 15.85 -7.53 -38.28
N LEU A 168 16.03 -8.79 -38.69
CA LEU A 168 14.96 -9.80 -38.71
C LEU A 168 14.44 -10.11 -37.30
N ASN A 169 15.36 -10.24 -36.34
CA ASN A 169 15.00 -10.47 -34.94
C ASN A 169 14.21 -9.28 -34.37
N GLU A 170 14.67 -8.06 -34.60
CA GLU A 170 14.00 -6.85 -34.12
C GLU A 170 12.57 -6.70 -34.69
N ARG A 171 12.40 -6.88 -36.01
CA ARG A 171 11.07 -6.91 -36.64
C ARG A 171 10.16 -8.00 -36.06
N THR A 172 10.72 -9.17 -35.76
CA THR A 172 9.94 -10.26 -35.14
C THR A 172 9.55 -9.90 -33.72
N ARG A 173 10.46 -9.29 -32.94
CA ARG A 173 10.22 -8.84 -31.57
C ARG A 173 9.13 -7.77 -31.49
N GLU A 174 9.12 -6.81 -32.41
CA GLU A 174 8.07 -5.79 -32.48
C GLU A 174 6.69 -6.40 -32.71
N ARG A 175 6.56 -7.30 -33.69
CA ARG A 175 5.30 -8.02 -33.95
C ARG A 175 4.83 -8.85 -32.76
N PHE A 176 5.76 -9.50 -32.05
CA PHE A 176 5.43 -10.27 -30.87
C PHE A 176 5.06 -9.40 -29.67
N ARG A 177 5.67 -8.20 -29.55
CA ARG A 177 5.27 -7.21 -28.54
C ARG A 177 3.82 -6.77 -28.74
N GLU A 178 3.40 -6.51 -29.98
CA GLU A 178 2.00 -6.21 -30.28
C GLU A 178 1.07 -7.36 -29.90
N LYS A 179 1.43 -8.61 -30.23
CA LYS A 179 0.63 -9.79 -29.87
C LYS A 179 0.54 -10.03 -28.36
N ILE A 180 1.60 -9.72 -27.61
CA ILE A 180 1.60 -9.80 -26.13
C ILE A 180 0.64 -8.74 -25.57
N ARG A 181 0.66 -7.51 -26.10
CA ARG A 181 -0.26 -6.43 -25.71
C ARG A 181 -1.71 -6.74 -26.03
N ASN A 182 -1.96 -7.37 -27.17
CA ASN A 182 -3.30 -7.80 -27.57
C ASN A 182 -3.80 -9.02 -26.78
N GLY A 183 -2.97 -9.64 -25.94
CA GLY A 183 -3.34 -10.84 -25.18
C GLY A 183 -3.50 -12.11 -26.01
N GLU A 184 -2.93 -12.16 -27.22
CA GLU A 184 -3.08 -13.31 -28.13
C GLU A 184 -2.22 -14.52 -27.73
N LEU A 185 -1.28 -14.33 -26.81
CA LEU A 185 -0.26 -15.33 -26.45
C LEU A 185 -0.38 -15.83 -25.00
N GLU A 186 -1.42 -15.45 -24.27
CA GLU A 186 -1.56 -15.72 -22.82
C GLU A 186 -1.42 -17.21 -22.44
N ASP A 187 -1.93 -18.12 -23.29
CA ASP A 187 -1.89 -19.58 -23.05
C ASP A 187 -0.53 -20.21 -23.36
N ARG A 188 0.38 -19.48 -24.03
CA ARG A 188 1.68 -20.04 -24.40
C ARG A 188 2.52 -20.24 -23.15
N LYS A 189 3.20 -21.39 -23.07
CA LYS A 189 4.10 -21.70 -21.95
C LYS A 189 5.47 -21.09 -22.18
N ILE A 190 5.99 -20.42 -21.17
CA ILE A 190 7.34 -19.86 -21.13
C ILE A 190 8.07 -20.34 -19.87
N GLU A 191 9.40 -20.34 -19.93
CA GLU A 191 10.25 -20.63 -18.78
C GLU A 191 10.82 -19.31 -18.27
N ILE A 192 10.48 -18.96 -17.03
CA ILE A 192 10.95 -17.73 -16.39
C ILE A 192 11.63 -18.04 -15.06
N ASP A 193 12.60 -17.21 -14.72
CA ASP A 193 13.27 -17.22 -13.42
C ASP A 193 12.40 -16.43 -12.44
N ILE A 194 11.79 -17.11 -11.47
CA ILE A 194 11.02 -16.46 -10.41
C ILE A 194 11.82 -16.53 -9.12
N HIS A 195 11.94 -15.40 -8.43
CA HIS A 195 12.49 -15.39 -7.08
C HIS A 195 11.45 -15.90 -6.10
N GLN A 196 11.58 -17.16 -5.70
CA GLN A 196 10.77 -17.67 -4.62
C GLN A 196 11.27 -17.03 -3.33
N ALA A 197 10.39 -16.39 -2.57
CA ALA A 197 10.64 -16.22 -1.14
C ALA A 197 10.88 -17.64 -0.62
N SER A 198 12.10 -17.92 -0.18
CA SER A 198 12.41 -19.18 0.46
C SER A 198 11.61 -19.23 1.76
N GLY A 199 10.37 -19.70 1.68
CA GLY A 199 9.70 -20.35 2.79
C GLY A 199 10.51 -21.60 3.06
N GLY A 200 11.61 -21.42 3.78
CA GLY A 200 12.48 -22.48 4.25
C GLY A 200 11.71 -23.30 5.26
N GLY A 201 10.88 -24.22 4.77
CA GLY A 201 10.60 -25.45 5.49
C GLY A 201 11.91 -26.22 5.59
N ILE A 202 12.70 -25.90 6.59
CA ILE A 202 13.72 -26.80 7.12
C ILE A 202 13.07 -27.46 8.34
N GLY A 203 12.82 -28.75 8.17
CA GLY A 203 12.22 -29.59 9.18
C GLY A 203 12.97 -29.50 10.51
N MET A 204 12.19 -29.27 11.55
CA MET A 204 12.23 -29.89 12.87
C MET A 204 13.16 -31.11 12.99
N ILE A 205 14.48 -30.91 13.05
CA ILE A 205 15.46 -31.91 13.50
C ILE A 205 16.58 -31.17 14.22
N GLY A 206 16.59 -31.24 15.56
CA GLY A 206 17.72 -30.79 16.38
C GLY A 206 17.29 -30.21 17.72
N GLY A 207 17.14 -31.07 18.73
CA GLY A 207 16.76 -30.65 20.08
C GLY A 207 17.83 -29.79 20.76
N GLY A 208 17.36 -28.92 21.67
CA GLY A 208 18.18 -28.22 22.65
C GLY A 208 17.76 -26.78 22.90
N MET A 209 17.00 -26.56 23.98
CA MET A 209 16.99 -25.36 24.85
C MET A 209 17.41 -24.01 24.22
N MET A 210 16.71 -23.54 23.18
CA MET A 210 16.86 -22.16 22.70
C MET A 210 15.48 -21.58 22.38
N ASP A 211 15.28 -20.34 22.81
CA ASP A 211 14.01 -19.61 22.82
C ASP A 211 13.51 -19.32 21.39
N GLU A 212 12.23 -19.60 21.15
CA GLU A 212 11.59 -19.60 19.82
C GLU A 212 11.66 -18.21 19.15
N ALA A 213 11.63 -17.14 19.95
CA ALA A 213 11.72 -15.75 19.48
C ALA A 213 13.12 -15.36 18.98
N SER A 214 14.18 -15.90 19.58
CA SER A 214 15.57 -15.59 19.15
C SER A 214 15.96 -16.38 17.89
N MET A 215 15.36 -17.53 17.64
CA MET A 215 15.47 -18.28 16.39
C MET A 215 14.79 -17.58 15.20
N ILE A 216 13.60 -16.98 15.41
CA ILE A 216 12.86 -16.26 14.36
C ILE A 216 13.65 -15.02 13.88
N ASN A 217 14.16 -14.21 14.80
CA ASN A 217 14.95 -13.03 14.43
C ASN A 217 16.29 -13.39 13.78
N LEU A 218 16.93 -14.49 14.20
CA LEU A 218 18.17 -14.97 13.56
C LEU A 218 17.92 -15.53 12.16
N GLN A 219 16.77 -16.17 11.94
CA GLN A 219 16.34 -16.71 10.65
C GLN A 219 15.97 -15.60 9.66
N GLU A 220 15.34 -14.52 10.13
CA GLU A 220 15.03 -13.34 9.31
C GLU A 220 16.30 -12.58 8.91
N MET A 221 17.26 -12.45 9.83
CA MET A 221 18.57 -11.84 9.55
C MET A 221 19.40 -12.68 8.56
N LEU A 222 19.39 -14.02 8.69
CA LEU A 222 20.10 -14.93 7.79
C LEU A 222 19.44 -15.03 6.40
N GLY A 223 18.11 -14.91 6.34
CA GLY A 223 17.33 -14.88 5.10
C GLY A 223 17.64 -13.67 4.22
N ASN A 224 17.95 -12.51 4.82
CA ASN A 224 18.34 -11.30 4.12
C ASN A 224 19.81 -11.28 3.64
N MET A 225 20.67 -12.16 4.16
CA MET A 225 22.10 -12.22 3.81
C MET A 225 22.42 -13.27 2.71
N MET A 226 21.48 -14.16 2.42
CA MET A 226 21.61 -15.18 1.37
C MET A 226 21.09 -14.64 0.02
N PRO A 227 21.80 -14.87 -1.10
CA PRO A 227 21.30 -14.50 -2.42
C PRO A 227 19.96 -15.21 -2.68
N LYS A 228 18.91 -14.45 -2.98
CA LYS A 228 17.59 -15.00 -3.33
C LYS A 228 17.75 -15.96 -4.52
N ARG A 229 17.69 -17.27 -4.26
CA ARG A 229 17.82 -18.29 -5.31
C ARG A 229 16.62 -18.18 -6.25
N SER A 230 16.84 -17.76 -7.49
CA SER A 230 15.84 -17.88 -8.54
C SER A 230 15.70 -19.33 -8.97
N LYS A 231 14.47 -19.77 -9.26
CA LYS A 231 14.20 -21.10 -9.80
C LYS A 231 13.47 -20.95 -11.13
N LYS A 232 14.01 -21.61 -12.16
CA LYS A 232 13.34 -21.72 -13.46
C LYS A 232 12.04 -22.49 -13.30
N ARG A 233 10.94 -21.87 -13.72
CA ARG A 233 9.62 -22.49 -13.71
C ARG A 233 8.96 -22.29 -15.07
N LYS A 234 8.34 -23.37 -15.57
CA LYS A 234 7.46 -23.32 -16.74
C LYS A 234 6.07 -22.91 -16.30
N VAL A 235 5.60 -21.77 -16.79
CA VAL A 235 4.29 -21.18 -16.50
C VAL A 235 3.67 -20.63 -17.79
N THR A 236 2.38 -20.35 -17.77
CA THR A 236 1.72 -19.63 -18.87
C THR A 236 2.15 -18.16 -18.90
N ILE A 237 2.00 -17.47 -20.04
CA ILE A 237 2.27 -16.04 -20.14
C ILE A 237 1.36 -15.24 -19.21
N ALA A 238 0.10 -15.64 -19.04
CA ALA A 238 -0.82 -15.02 -18.10
C ALA A 238 -0.32 -15.10 -16.65
N GLU A 239 0.10 -16.28 -16.22
CA GLU A 239 0.66 -16.48 -14.88
C GLU A 239 1.99 -15.75 -14.72
N ALA A 240 2.87 -15.80 -15.72
CA ALA A 240 4.14 -15.10 -15.74
C ALA A 240 3.94 -13.60 -15.58
N ARG A 241 3.00 -13.00 -16.33
CA ARG A 241 2.68 -11.58 -16.25
C ARG A 241 2.28 -11.19 -14.84
N ARG A 242 1.37 -11.94 -14.20
CA ARG A 242 0.93 -11.64 -12.84
C ARG A 242 2.08 -11.70 -11.83
N LEU A 243 2.88 -12.76 -11.87
CA LEU A 243 3.98 -12.98 -10.92
C LEU A 243 5.11 -11.96 -11.09
N LEU A 244 5.52 -11.71 -12.33
CA LEU A 244 6.56 -10.73 -12.63
C LEU A 244 6.09 -9.30 -12.33
N MET A 245 4.80 -9.00 -12.52
CA MET A 245 4.26 -7.69 -12.20
C MET A 245 4.33 -7.38 -10.70
N GLU A 246 4.01 -8.34 -9.83
CA GLU A 246 4.17 -8.18 -8.39
C GLU A 246 5.64 -7.97 -8.01
N GLU A 247 6.54 -8.75 -8.60
CA GLU A 247 7.97 -8.70 -8.30
C GLU A 247 8.63 -7.38 -8.78
N GLU A 248 8.39 -7.00 -10.04
CA GLU A 248 8.97 -5.79 -10.63
C GLU A 248 8.37 -4.53 -10.01
N SER A 249 7.07 -4.52 -9.70
CA SER A 249 6.46 -3.40 -8.97
C SER A 249 7.10 -3.22 -7.60
N ALA A 250 7.38 -4.33 -6.88
CA ALA A 250 8.04 -4.26 -5.57
C ALA A 250 9.50 -3.77 -5.66
N LYS A 251 10.22 -4.07 -6.74
CA LYS A 251 11.59 -3.57 -6.98
C LYS A 251 11.64 -2.08 -7.30
N LEU A 252 10.62 -1.57 -7.99
CA LEU A 252 10.55 -0.17 -8.41
C LEU A 252 10.13 0.79 -7.28
N ILE A 253 9.66 0.26 -6.15
CA ILE A 253 9.18 1.06 -5.02
C ILE A 253 10.31 1.24 -4.00
N ASP A 254 10.63 2.50 -3.71
CA ASP A 254 11.51 2.85 -2.60
C ASP A 254 10.74 2.76 -1.28
N MET A 255 11.05 1.74 -0.48
CA MET A 255 10.39 1.53 0.80
C MET A 255 10.75 2.59 1.86
N ASP A 256 11.87 3.29 1.73
CA ASP A 256 12.22 4.36 2.67
C ASP A 256 11.43 5.63 2.35
N GLU A 257 11.27 5.96 1.07
CA GLU A 257 10.35 7.02 0.63
C GLU A 257 8.90 6.74 1.07
N VAL A 258 8.44 5.48 0.91
CA VAL A 258 7.10 5.06 1.36
C VAL A 258 6.92 5.28 2.86
N LYS A 259 7.92 4.94 3.68
CA LYS A 259 7.84 5.14 5.14
C LYS A 259 7.76 6.61 5.51
N GLU A 260 8.60 7.46 4.92
CA GLU A 260 8.61 8.90 5.21
C GLU A 260 7.29 9.57 4.83
N GLU A 261 6.76 9.27 3.63
CA GLU A 261 5.46 9.76 3.18
C GLU A 261 4.34 9.23 4.08
N ALA A 262 4.38 7.95 4.45
CA ALA A 262 3.38 7.34 5.33
C ALA A 262 3.35 7.97 6.73
N LEU A 263 4.51 8.26 7.33
CA LEU A 263 4.61 8.93 8.62
C LEU A 263 4.03 10.35 8.54
N THR A 264 4.43 11.10 7.51
CA THR A 264 3.92 12.45 7.26
C THR A 264 2.40 12.45 7.07
N LYS A 265 1.87 11.46 6.34
CA LYS A 265 0.45 11.29 6.08
C LYS A 265 -0.32 10.90 7.34
N ALA A 266 0.19 9.97 8.15
CA ALA A 266 -0.43 9.58 9.41
C ALA A 266 -0.50 10.77 10.38
N ALA A 267 0.60 11.50 10.56
CA ALA A 267 0.66 12.67 11.45
C ALA A 267 -0.26 13.81 10.99
N ASN A 268 -0.26 14.13 9.69
CA ASN A 268 -0.98 15.29 9.19
C ASN A 268 -2.42 15.02 8.81
N SER A 269 -2.77 13.81 8.37
CA SER A 269 -4.10 13.44 7.83
C SER A 269 -4.78 12.26 8.53
N GLY A 270 -4.10 11.51 9.41
CA GLY A 270 -4.70 10.35 10.08
C GLY A 270 -5.92 10.66 10.93
N ILE A 271 -6.81 9.67 11.04
CA ILE A 271 -8.07 9.72 11.79
C ILE A 271 -8.19 8.45 12.64
N ILE A 272 -8.33 8.64 13.95
CA ILE A 272 -8.62 7.55 14.89
C ILE A 272 -10.06 7.73 15.36
N PHE A 273 -10.87 6.68 15.20
CA PHE A 273 -12.23 6.62 15.72
C PHE A 273 -12.28 5.73 16.94
N ILE A 274 -12.50 6.33 18.11
CA ILE A 274 -12.66 5.64 19.39
C ILE A 274 -14.16 5.42 19.61
N ASP A 275 -14.59 4.17 19.48
CA ASP A 275 -15.97 3.75 19.72
C ASP A 275 -16.18 3.44 21.20
N GLU A 276 -17.43 3.59 21.66
CA GLU A 276 -17.86 3.27 23.03
C GLU A 276 -17.04 3.94 24.15
N ILE A 277 -16.54 5.16 23.92
CA ILE A 277 -15.78 5.93 24.92
C ILE A 277 -16.58 6.21 26.21
N ASP A 278 -17.91 6.17 26.14
CA ASP A 278 -18.79 6.29 27.30
C ASP A 278 -18.67 5.09 28.26
N LYS A 279 -18.19 3.93 27.81
CA LYS A 279 -18.03 2.73 28.65
C LYS A 279 -16.88 2.83 29.65
N ILE A 280 -15.90 3.67 29.37
CA ILE A 280 -14.74 3.89 30.22
C ILE A 280 -14.91 5.11 31.14
N ALA A 281 -15.96 5.92 30.94
CA ALA A 281 -16.27 7.02 31.83
C ALA A 281 -16.79 6.51 33.20
N SER A 282 -16.26 7.04 34.29
CA SER A 282 -16.80 6.80 35.62
C SER A 282 -18.17 7.51 35.76
N GLY A 283 -19.21 6.75 36.10
CA GLY A 283 -20.50 7.34 36.40
C GLY A 283 -20.41 8.08 37.73
N ALA A 284 -20.83 9.35 37.78
CA ALA A 284 -20.82 10.20 38.98
C ALA A 284 -21.54 9.62 40.23
N ALA A 285 -22.19 8.46 40.12
CA ALA A 285 -23.00 7.83 41.17
C ALA A 285 -22.34 6.67 41.93
N LYS A 286 -21.11 6.23 41.60
CA LYS A 286 -20.46 5.13 42.32
C LYS A 286 -19.09 5.51 42.88
N LYS A 287 -19.10 6.20 44.03
CA LYS A 287 -17.97 6.17 44.97
C LYS A 287 -17.91 4.77 45.61
N GLY A 288 -17.26 3.80 44.98
CA GLY A 288 -17.14 2.48 45.58
C GLY A 288 -16.36 1.44 44.78
N GLY A 289 -15.03 1.43 44.95
CA GLY A 289 -14.20 0.21 44.96
C GLY A 289 -13.57 -0.25 43.64
N GLY A 290 -12.25 -0.08 43.53
CA GLY A 290 -11.30 -0.93 42.79
C GLY A 290 -11.30 -0.82 41.25
N ALA A 291 -12.46 -0.94 40.60
CA ALA A 291 -12.55 -0.99 39.14
C ALA A 291 -12.50 0.40 38.47
N ASP A 292 -12.79 1.47 39.20
CA ASP A 292 -12.83 2.83 38.66
C ASP A 292 -11.43 3.36 38.29
N VAL A 293 -10.39 3.01 39.07
CA VAL A 293 -9.00 3.45 38.82
C VAL A 293 -8.44 2.89 37.51
N SER A 294 -8.86 1.69 37.12
CA SER A 294 -8.43 1.03 35.87
C SER A 294 -9.22 1.48 34.63
N ARG A 295 -10.32 2.23 34.81
CA ARG A 295 -11.12 2.76 33.69
C ARG A 295 -10.74 4.19 33.33
N GLU A 296 -10.29 4.96 34.32
CA GLU A 296 -9.84 6.35 34.14
C GLU A 296 -8.38 6.47 33.67
N GLY A 297 -7.54 5.46 33.97
CA GLY A 297 -6.14 5.38 33.53
C GLY A 297 -6.00 4.78 32.14
#